data_AF-A0A1Q6TS10-F1
#
_entry.id   AF-A0A1Q6TS10-F1
#
_cell.length_a   1.000
_cell.length_b   1.000
_cell.length_c   1.000
_cell.angle_alpha   90.00
_cell.angle_beta   90.00
_cell.angle_gamma   90.00
#
_symmetry.space_group_name_H-M   'P 1'
#
loop_
_entity.id
_entity.type
_entity.pdbx_description
1 polymer ?
#
loop_
_entity_poly.entity_id
_entity_poly.type
_entity_poly.pdbx_seq_one_letter_code
_entity_poly.pdbx_strand_id
1 'polypeptide(L)'
;MGQRTAFLIKRTYWNGKVNVRLVHHQWGIGRVMHNHFIKSFMEMITNRAFEKTLKDFMTIIDDKYSLYFERNFRKGSLAIPDVFDKKVIKRYFKKIDNNNGGMIIEIKEKPSDKEPLFTNIESIRISFVVGWEECDYDYKTDKWIGDEPFSKLYTGEEYVKISCDGEYAYPEFLQMWNGFIKQYEIEELTDTQEVKEVA
;
A
#
# COMPACT_ATOMS: atom_id res chain seq x y z
N MET A 1 10.70 -19.26 -9.65
CA MET A 1 9.49 -18.42 -9.82
C MET A 1 9.90 -17.00 -9.48
N GLY A 2 9.61 -16.02 -10.33
CA GLY A 2 10.05 -14.63 -10.07
C GLY A 2 9.29 -14.03 -8.89
N GLN A 3 9.99 -13.27 -8.05
CA GLN A 3 9.43 -12.49 -6.94
C GLN A 3 8.40 -11.49 -7.47
N ARG A 4 7.28 -11.31 -6.76
CA ARG A 4 6.18 -10.46 -7.23
C ARG A 4 5.57 -9.68 -6.08
N THR A 5 5.52 -8.36 -6.24
CA THR A 5 4.93 -7.44 -5.26
C THR A 5 3.61 -6.88 -5.78
N ALA A 6 2.76 -6.40 -4.88
CA ALA A 6 1.47 -5.85 -5.26
C ALA A 6 1.11 -4.60 -4.45
N PHE A 7 0.33 -3.72 -5.09
CA PHE A 7 -0.27 -2.56 -4.45
C PHE A 7 -1.79 -2.73 -4.42
N LEU A 8 -2.39 -2.70 -3.22
CA LEU A 8 -3.84 -2.59 -3.05
C LEU A 8 -4.19 -1.14 -2.75
N ILE A 9 -4.77 -0.45 -3.73
CA ILE A 9 -4.98 0.99 -3.69
C ILE A 9 -6.47 1.30 -3.66
N LYS A 10 -6.91 2.05 -2.64
CA LYS A 10 -8.23 2.66 -2.55
C LYS A 10 -8.10 4.16 -2.69
N ARG A 11 -8.77 4.71 -3.70
CA ARG A 11 -8.82 6.15 -3.97
C ARG A 11 -10.22 6.67 -3.73
N THR A 12 -10.32 7.77 -3.01
CA THR A 12 -11.56 8.53 -2.89
C THR A 12 -11.35 9.87 -3.60
N TYR A 13 -12.07 10.07 -4.70
CA TYR A 13 -11.96 11.31 -5.49
C TYR A 13 -12.68 12.48 -4.81
N TRP A 14 -12.39 13.69 -5.27
CA TRP A 14 -13.00 14.96 -4.88
C TRP A 14 -14.55 14.94 -4.86
N ASN A 15 -15.18 14.14 -5.73
CA ASN A 15 -16.64 13.99 -5.81
C ASN A 15 -17.20 12.85 -4.94
N GLY A 16 -16.35 12.20 -4.15
CA GLY A 16 -16.70 11.07 -3.28
C GLY A 16 -16.88 9.73 -3.99
N LYS A 17 -16.66 9.63 -5.32
CA LYS A 17 -16.55 8.32 -5.98
C LYS A 17 -15.29 7.61 -5.46
N VAL A 18 -15.37 6.28 -5.38
CA VAL A 18 -14.25 5.46 -4.90
C VAL A 18 -13.81 4.50 -5.97
N ASN A 19 -12.50 4.33 -6.11
CA ASN A 19 -11.86 3.33 -6.94
C ASN A 19 -11.00 2.43 -6.06
N VAL A 20 -11.15 1.12 -6.17
CA VAL A 20 -10.27 0.15 -5.52
C VAL A 20 -9.61 -0.68 -6.60
N ARG A 21 -8.27 -0.68 -6.62
CA ARG A 21 -7.48 -1.44 -7.57
C ARG A 21 -6.43 -2.27 -6.83
N LEU A 22 -6.25 -3.50 -7.28
CA LEU A 22 -5.08 -4.29 -6.96
C LEU A 22 -4.19 -4.29 -8.19
N VAL A 23 -2.96 -3.81 -8.06
CA VAL A 23 -1.93 -3.80 -9.11
C VAL A 23 -0.86 -4.80 -8.73
N HIS A 24 -0.47 -5.66 -9.66
CA HIS A 24 0.48 -6.74 -9.46
C HIS A 24 1.67 -6.54 -10.40
N HIS A 25 2.85 -6.40 -9.80
CA HIS A 25 4.11 -6.15 -10.48
C HIS A 25 5.04 -7.36 -10.38
N GLN A 26 5.81 -7.60 -11.44
CA GLN A 26 6.91 -8.55 -11.42
C GLN A 26 8.19 -7.88 -10.90
N TRP A 27 8.11 -7.29 -9.71
CA TRP A 27 9.24 -6.66 -9.03
C TRP A 27 9.68 -7.47 -7.81
N GLY A 28 10.95 -7.34 -7.46
CA GLY A 28 11.53 -7.94 -6.26
C GLY A 28 10.96 -7.40 -4.95
N ILE A 29 11.36 -8.03 -3.86
CA ILE A 29 10.91 -7.74 -2.49
C ILE A 29 11.76 -6.64 -1.80
N GLY A 30 11.60 -6.40 -0.49
CA GLY A 30 12.33 -5.37 0.24
C GLY A 30 11.88 -3.94 -0.08
N ARG A 31 12.83 -3.06 -0.41
CA ARG A 31 12.61 -1.60 -0.57
C ARG A 31 11.91 -1.19 -1.87
N VAL A 32 11.68 -2.14 -2.78
CA VAL A 32 11.20 -1.83 -4.13
C VAL A 32 9.82 -1.15 -4.06
N MET A 33 8.91 -1.64 -3.20
CA MET A 33 7.60 -1.03 -3.04
C MET A 33 7.68 0.40 -2.49
N HIS A 34 8.53 0.64 -1.48
CA HIS A 34 8.76 1.98 -0.92
C HIS A 34 9.28 2.95 -1.96
N ASN A 35 10.30 2.54 -2.72
CA ASN A 35 10.91 3.37 -3.74
C ASN A 35 9.92 3.70 -4.86
N HIS A 36 9.10 2.73 -5.30
CA HIS A 36 8.08 2.95 -6.30
C HIS A 36 6.96 3.86 -5.79
N PHE A 37 6.53 3.70 -4.55
CA PHE A 37 5.55 4.58 -3.94
C PHE A 37 6.08 6.01 -3.84
N ILE A 38 7.28 6.22 -3.27
CA ILE A 38 7.92 7.53 -3.17
C ILE A 38 8.02 8.16 -4.56
N LYS A 39 8.58 7.44 -5.53
CA LYS A 39 8.74 7.95 -6.90
C LYS A 39 7.41 8.40 -7.48
N SER A 40 6.40 7.51 -7.47
CA SER A 40 5.09 7.78 -8.08
C SER A 40 4.37 8.93 -7.39
N PHE A 41 4.45 8.98 -6.06
CA PHE A 41 3.89 10.06 -5.26
C PHE A 41 4.56 11.39 -5.57
N MET A 42 5.89 11.44 -5.53
CA MET A 42 6.68 12.63 -5.85
C MET A 42 6.40 13.11 -7.28
N GLU A 43 6.29 12.20 -8.24
CA GLU A 43 5.97 12.53 -9.62
C GLU A 43 4.56 13.11 -9.78
N MET A 44 3.61 12.72 -8.93
CA MET A 44 2.26 13.28 -8.88
C MET A 44 2.25 14.70 -8.31
N ILE A 45 3.00 14.96 -7.24
CA ILE A 45 2.92 16.24 -6.51
C ILE A 45 3.93 17.31 -6.98
N THR A 46 5.03 16.92 -7.63
CA THR A 46 6.10 17.86 -8.02
C THR A 46 6.15 18.15 -9.51
N ASN A 47 5.54 17.33 -10.36
CA ASN A 47 5.58 17.54 -11.80
C ASN A 47 4.70 18.74 -12.18
N ARG A 48 5.31 19.92 -12.30
CA ARG A 48 4.64 21.17 -12.69
C ARG A 48 4.42 21.30 -14.20
N ALA A 49 5.00 20.40 -15.01
CA ALA A 49 4.85 20.44 -16.47
C ALA A 49 3.48 19.91 -16.91
N PHE A 50 2.82 19.11 -16.06
CA PHE A 50 1.51 18.55 -16.34
C PHE A 50 0.63 18.58 -15.09
N GLU A 51 -0.61 19.03 -15.25
CA GLU A 51 -1.65 18.94 -14.23
C GLU A 51 -1.97 17.47 -13.94
N LYS A 52 -1.49 16.95 -12.81
CA LYS A 52 -1.70 15.55 -12.40
C LYS A 52 -2.74 15.44 -11.29
N THR A 53 -3.58 14.42 -11.43
CA THR A 53 -4.67 14.04 -10.53
C THR A 53 -4.42 12.67 -9.90
N LEU A 54 -5.26 12.24 -8.94
CA LEU A 54 -5.20 10.84 -8.46
C LEU A 54 -5.48 9.82 -9.55
N LYS A 55 -6.11 10.19 -10.67
CA LYS A 55 -6.27 9.30 -11.81
C LYS A 55 -4.89 8.97 -12.41
N ASP A 56 -4.06 9.98 -12.58
CA ASP A 56 -2.70 9.86 -13.13
C ASP A 56 -1.77 9.08 -12.20
N PHE A 57 -1.92 9.24 -10.88
CA PHE A 57 -1.17 8.46 -9.89
C PHE A 57 -1.17 6.96 -10.19
N MET A 58 -2.28 6.41 -10.68
CA MET A 58 -2.32 4.97 -10.93
C MET A 58 -1.89 4.54 -12.30
N THR A 59 -1.95 5.44 -13.27
CA THR A 59 -1.20 5.22 -14.50
C THR A 59 0.31 5.23 -14.22
N ILE A 60 0.79 6.04 -13.27
CA ILE A 60 2.21 6.14 -12.90
C ILE A 60 2.66 4.91 -12.11
N ILE A 61 1.80 4.39 -11.23
CA ILE A 61 2.08 3.15 -10.49
C ILE A 61 2.10 1.95 -11.44
N ASP A 62 1.19 1.89 -12.41
CA ASP A 62 1.15 0.81 -13.39
C ASP A 62 2.44 0.81 -14.26
N ASP A 63 3.10 -0.34 -14.38
CA ASP A 63 4.13 -0.58 -15.40
C ASP A 63 3.54 -1.27 -16.64
N LYS A 64 4.34 -1.36 -17.72
CA LYS A 64 3.92 -1.98 -18.99
C LYS A 64 3.45 -3.44 -18.84
N TYR A 65 3.88 -4.14 -17.79
CA TYR A 65 3.60 -5.56 -17.57
C TYR A 65 2.68 -5.81 -16.38
N SER A 66 2.08 -4.75 -15.84
CA SER A 66 1.24 -4.82 -14.66
C SER A 66 -0.07 -5.50 -14.96
N LEU A 67 -0.45 -6.45 -14.11
CA LEU A 67 -1.79 -7.01 -14.09
C LEU A 67 -2.59 -6.28 -13.02
N TYR A 68 -3.81 -5.86 -13.35
CA TYR A 68 -4.64 -5.20 -12.35
C TYR A 68 -6.08 -5.71 -12.32
N PHE A 69 -6.64 -5.70 -11.12
CA PHE A 69 -8.06 -5.88 -10.88
C PHE A 69 -8.63 -4.56 -10.35
N GLU A 70 -9.63 -3.99 -11.02
CA GLU A 70 -10.19 -2.68 -10.69
C GLU A 70 -11.69 -2.74 -10.43
N ARG A 71 -12.16 -1.98 -9.44
CA ARG A 71 -13.58 -1.81 -9.15
C ARG A 71 -13.90 -0.37 -8.78
N ASN A 72 -14.91 0.19 -9.44
CA ASN A 72 -15.43 1.52 -9.18
C ASN A 72 -16.70 1.47 -8.33
N PHE A 73 -16.85 2.46 -7.44
CA PHE A 73 -17.97 2.59 -6.53
C PHE A 73 -18.52 4.02 -6.58
N ARG A 74 -19.85 4.13 -6.48
CA ARG A 74 -20.54 5.40 -6.34
C ARG A 74 -20.33 5.97 -4.92
N LYS A 75 -20.42 7.28 -4.78
CA LYS A 75 -20.37 7.99 -3.49
C LYS A 75 -21.36 7.37 -2.50
N GLY A 76 -20.89 7.07 -1.28
CA GLY A 76 -21.72 6.54 -0.20
C GLY A 76 -22.14 5.08 -0.35
N SER A 77 -21.59 4.32 -1.32
CA SER A 77 -21.91 2.91 -1.47
C SER A 77 -21.45 2.09 -0.26
N LEU A 78 -22.37 1.34 0.36
CA LEU A 78 -22.07 0.41 1.46
C LEU A 78 -21.15 -0.76 1.04
N ALA A 79 -21.00 -0.98 -0.26
CA ALA A 79 -20.12 -2.02 -0.80
C ALA A 79 -18.65 -1.58 -0.91
N ILE A 80 -18.33 -0.32 -0.60
CA ILE A 80 -16.94 0.17 -0.58
C ILE A 80 -16.19 -0.59 0.52
N PRO A 81 -15.17 -1.38 0.19
CA PRO A 81 -14.45 -2.13 1.20
C PRO A 81 -13.54 -1.21 2.02
N ASP A 82 -13.31 -1.58 3.27
CA ASP A 82 -12.12 -1.17 4.00
C ASP A 82 -10.93 -1.99 3.49
N VAL A 83 -9.91 -1.34 2.94
CA VAL A 83 -8.74 -2.04 2.37
C VAL A 83 -7.73 -2.45 3.43
N PHE A 84 -7.89 -1.99 4.67
CA PHE A 84 -7.07 -2.42 5.81
C PHE A 84 -7.72 -3.59 6.59
N ASP A 85 -8.96 -3.95 6.26
CA ASP A 85 -9.59 -5.14 6.82
C ASP A 85 -8.89 -6.42 6.33
N LYS A 86 -8.45 -7.26 7.26
CA LYS A 86 -7.68 -8.49 6.99
C LYS A 86 -8.42 -9.46 6.07
N LYS A 87 -9.76 -9.55 6.16
CA LYS A 87 -10.56 -10.41 5.26
C LYS A 87 -10.60 -9.82 3.86
N VAL A 88 -10.72 -8.50 3.72
CA VAL A 88 -10.63 -7.81 2.44
C VAL A 88 -9.26 -8.00 1.81
N ILE A 89 -8.18 -7.78 2.55
CA ILE A 89 -6.80 -7.97 2.08
C ILE A 89 -6.63 -9.38 1.54
N LYS A 90 -6.88 -10.41 2.36
CA LYS A 90 -6.81 -11.82 1.94
C LYS A 90 -7.65 -12.09 0.68
N ARG A 91 -8.85 -11.51 0.57
CA ARG A 91 -9.73 -11.68 -0.61
C ARG A 91 -9.16 -11.03 -1.88
N TYR A 92 -8.53 -9.86 -1.79
CA TYR A 92 -7.93 -9.20 -2.95
C TYR A 92 -6.64 -9.90 -3.38
N PHE A 93 -5.72 -10.14 -2.45
CA PHE A 93 -4.43 -10.75 -2.74
C PHE A 93 -4.54 -12.19 -3.25
N LYS A 94 -5.59 -12.95 -2.90
CA LYS A 94 -5.90 -14.27 -3.50
C LYS A 94 -6.21 -14.25 -5.00
N LYS A 95 -6.44 -13.08 -5.61
CA LYS A 95 -6.75 -12.95 -7.05
C LYS A 95 -5.51 -12.90 -7.94
N ILE A 96 -4.33 -12.79 -7.33
CA ILE A 96 -3.05 -12.69 -8.01
C ILE A 96 -2.12 -13.76 -7.45
N ASP A 97 -1.18 -14.22 -8.25
CA ASP A 97 -0.15 -15.15 -7.80
C ASP A 97 0.96 -14.34 -7.12
N ASN A 98 0.76 -14.10 -5.81
CA ASN A 98 1.60 -13.26 -4.96
C ASN A 98 1.97 -14.00 -3.67
N ASN A 99 3.26 -14.24 -3.50
CA ASN A 99 3.82 -14.88 -2.31
C ASN A 99 4.58 -13.91 -1.40
N ASN A 100 4.77 -12.65 -1.79
CA ASN A 100 5.74 -11.76 -1.17
C ASN A 100 5.08 -10.67 -0.34
N GLY A 101 3.75 -10.53 -0.45
CA GLY A 101 3.01 -9.52 0.28
C GLY A 101 2.75 -8.28 -0.59
N GLY A 102 2.54 -7.13 0.04
CA GLY A 102 2.22 -5.92 -0.70
C GLY A 102 2.07 -4.69 0.16
N MET A 103 1.96 -3.57 -0.54
CA MET A 103 1.65 -2.27 0.06
C MET A 103 0.16 -1.97 -0.14
N ILE A 104 -0.50 -1.56 0.93
CA ILE A 104 -1.89 -1.10 0.93
C ILE A 104 -1.85 0.42 1.02
N ILE A 105 -2.60 1.09 0.15
CA ILE A 105 -2.65 2.55 0.07
C ILE A 105 -4.11 2.97 0.06
N GLU A 106 -4.49 3.83 0.99
CA GLU A 106 -5.73 4.60 0.88
C GLU A 106 -5.38 6.08 0.74
N ILE A 107 -5.88 6.71 -0.33
CA ILE A 107 -5.66 8.12 -0.60
C ILE A 107 -6.99 8.81 -0.90
N LYS A 108 -7.21 9.95 -0.25
CA LYS A 108 -8.45 10.71 -0.32
C LYS A 108 -8.16 12.14 -0.79
N GLU A 109 -8.82 12.56 -1.85
CA GLU A 109 -8.84 13.96 -2.28
C GLU A 109 -9.78 14.79 -1.41
N LYS A 110 -9.44 16.08 -1.22
CA LYS A 110 -10.33 17.03 -0.59
C LYS A 110 -11.62 17.16 -1.40
N PRO A 111 -12.80 17.15 -0.74
CA PRO A 111 -14.06 17.37 -1.43
C PRO A 111 -14.08 18.69 -2.19
N SER A 112 -14.65 18.66 -3.39
CA SER A 112 -14.83 19.84 -4.25
C SER A 112 -16.13 19.72 -5.04
N ASP A 113 -16.70 20.84 -5.48
CA ASP A 113 -17.84 20.83 -6.40
C ASP A 113 -17.40 20.67 -7.87
N LYS A 114 -16.12 20.93 -8.14
CA LYS A 114 -15.52 20.85 -9.48
C LYS A 114 -14.30 19.93 -9.47
N GLU A 115 -14.03 19.31 -10.61
CA GLU A 115 -12.81 18.54 -10.81
C GLU A 115 -11.59 19.45 -10.59
N PRO A 116 -10.70 19.11 -9.65
CA PRO A 116 -9.55 19.93 -9.35
C PRO A 116 -8.52 19.79 -10.48
N LEU A 117 -7.91 20.91 -10.86
CA LEU A 117 -6.81 20.96 -11.83
C LEU A 117 -5.50 20.41 -11.25
N PHE A 118 -5.40 20.31 -9.93
CA PHE A 118 -4.24 19.76 -9.23
C PHE A 118 -4.70 18.78 -8.16
N THR A 119 -3.90 17.75 -7.90
CA THR A 119 -4.16 16.83 -6.78
C THR A 119 -4.17 17.62 -5.47
N ASN A 120 -5.30 17.63 -4.78
CA ASN A 120 -5.44 18.24 -3.45
C ASN A 120 -5.81 17.14 -2.45
N ILE A 121 -4.82 16.64 -1.72
CA ILE A 121 -4.96 15.47 -0.87
C ILE A 121 -5.51 15.90 0.49
N GLU A 122 -6.54 15.20 0.95
CA GLU A 122 -7.09 15.31 2.30
C GLU A 122 -6.32 14.43 3.26
N SER A 123 -6.09 13.16 2.90
CA SER A 123 -5.34 12.22 3.72
C SER A 123 -4.76 11.08 2.90
N ILE A 124 -3.70 10.48 3.45
CA ILE A 124 -3.05 9.29 2.93
C ILE A 124 -2.83 8.35 4.10
N ARG A 125 -3.27 7.11 3.95
CA ARG A 125 -3.01 6.03 4.90
C ARG A 125 -2.35 4.90 4.15
N ILE A 126 -1.31 4.31 4.73
CA ILE A 126 -0.60 3.20 4.12
C ILE A 126 -0.36 2.10 5.15
N SER A 127 -0.15 0.89 4.65
CA SER A 127 0.35 -0.22 5.46
C SER A 127 1.01 -1.25 4.55
N PHE A 128 1.77 -2.16 5.15
CA PHE A 128 2.40 -3.27 4.46
C PHE A 128 1.87 -4.59 5.01
N VAL A 129 1.83 -5.59 4.14
CA VAL A 129 1.50 -6.97 4.51
C VAL A 129 2.57 -7.87 3.95
N VAL A 130 2.94 -8.90 4.71
CA VAL A 130 3.88 -9.94 4.28
C VAL A 130 3.12 -11.12 3.69
N GLY A 131 3.74 -11.77 2.71
CA GLY A 131 3.20 -12.96 2.05
C GLY A 131 3.84 -14.25 2.54
N TRP A 132 3.51 -15.34 1.87
CA TRP A 132 3.98 -16.70 2.15
C TRP A 132 5.50 -16.86 2.21
N GLU A 133 6.28 -16.10 1.44
CA GLU A 133 7.76 -16.19 1.40
C GLU A 133 8.43 -15.69 2.69
N GLU A 134 7.75 -14.85 3.46
CA GLU A 134 8.27 -14.22 4.68
C GLU A 134 7.64 -14.82 5.95
N CYS A 135 6.87 -15.91 5.80
CA CYS A 135 6.18 -16.59 6.89
C CYS A 135 6.67 -18.04 6.99
N ASP A 136 7.00 -18.48 8.19
CA ASP A 136 7.41 -19.86 8.46
C ASP A 136 6.21 -20.75 8.80
N TYR A 137 6.14 -21.95 8.20
CA TYR A 137 5.07 -22.92 8.45
C TYR A 137 5.61 -24.21 9.05
N ASP A 138 5.10 -24.60 10.23
CA ASP A 138 5.40 -25.89 10.84
C ASP A 138 4.47 -26.98 10.28
N TYR A 139 4.98 -27.72 9.30
CA TYR A 139 4.29 -28.86 8.69
C TYR A 139 4.02 -30.02 9.66
N LYS A 140 4.68 -30.09 10.82
CA LYS A 140 4.40 -31.15 11.82
C LYS A 140 3.18 -30.83 12.66
N THR A 141 2.94 -29.54 12.94
CA THR A 141 1.82 -29.09 13.79
C THR A 141 0.69 -28.43 13.01
N ASP A 142 0.83 -28.30 11.68
CA ASP A 142 -0.13 -27.67 10.77
C ASP A 142 -0.42 -26.20 11.16
N LYS A 143 0.61 -25.49 11.61
CA LYS A 143 0.51 -24.13 12.16
C LYS A 143 1.61 -23.21 11.63
N TRP A 144 1.28 -21.92 11.53
CA TRP A 144 2.27 -20.86 11.30
C TRP A 144 3.17 -20.69 12.52
N ILE A 145 4.47 -20.54 12.25
CA ILE A 145 5.46 -20.08 13.21
C ILE A 145 5.50 -18.55 13.06
N GLY A 146 4.77 -17.84 13.93
CA GLY A 146 4.63 -16.38 13.86
C GLY A 146 3.33 -15.92 13.20
N ASP A 147 3.40 -14.81 12.46
CA ASP A 147 2.24 -14.18 11.83
C ASP A 147 1.83 -14.93 10.54
N GLU A 148 0.52 -15.11 10.29
CA GLU A 148 0.06 -15.72 9.03
C GLU A 148 0.24 -14.76 7.83
N PRO A 149 0.38 -15.29 6.60
CA PRO A 149 0.40 -14.46 5.40
C PRO A 149 -0.84 -13.55 5.30
N PHE A 150 -0.60 -12.28 5.01
CA PHE A 150 -1.64 -11.25 4.85
C PHE A 150 -2.55 -11.08 6.09
N SER A 151 -2.11 -11.48 7.29
CA SER A 151 -2.92 -11.33 8.51
C SER A 151 -2.51 -10.16 9.41
N LYS A 152 -1.37 -9.53 9.14
CA LYS A 152 -0.85 -8.44 9.95
C LYS A 152 -0.47 -7.24 9.11
N LEU A 153 -0.80 -6.07 9.64
CA LEU A 153 -0.42 -4.77 9.12
C LEU A 153 0.91 -4.33 9.74
N TYR A 154 1.83 -3.90 8.91
CA TYR A 154 3.16 -3.43 9.30
C TYR A 154 3.38 -2.01 8.79
N THR A 155 4.15 -1.23 9.55
CA THR A 155 4.79 -0.01 9.05
C THR A 155 5.81 -0.37 7.96
N GLY A 156 6.23 0.63 7.17
CA GLY A 156 7.27 0.44 6.17
C GLY A 156 8.61 0.03 6.78
N GLU A 157 8.93 0.48 8.00
CA GLU A 157 10.12 0.07 8.73
C GLU A 157 10.04 -1.40 9.19
N GLU A 158 8.93 -1.80 9.80
CA GLU A 158 8.71 -3.19 10.23
C GLU A 158 8.79 -4.15 9.05
N TYR A 159 8.13 -3.82 7.94
CA TYR A 159 8.14 -4.63 6.73
C TYR A 159 9.55 -4.87 6.20
N VAL A 160 10.40 -3.83 6.14
CA VAL A 160 11.77 -3.97 5.61
C VAL A 160 12.69 -4.71 6.57
N LYS A 161 12.42 -4.67 7.89
CA LYS A 161 13.15 -5.48 8.88
C LYS A 161 12.78 -6.95 8.83
N ILE A 162 11.52 -7.26 8.53
CA ILE A 162 11.06 -8.64 8.38
C ILE A 162 11.57 -9.19 7.05
N SER A 163 11.42 -8.42 5.97
CA SER A 163 11.73 -8.91 4.64
C SER A 163 13.23 -9.13 4.44
N CYS A 164 13.59 -10.30 3.91
CA CYS A 164 14.97 -10.74 3.69
C CYS A 164 15.85 -10.57 4.94
N ASP A 165 15.36 -10.97 6.11
CA ASP A 165 16.07 -10.92 7.39
C ASP A 165 16.64 -9.53 7.73
N GLY A 166 15.99 -8.47 7.23
CA GLY A 166 16.40 -7.09 7.46
C GLY A 166 17.62 -6.65 6.64
N GLU A 167 18.04 -7.41 5.63
CA GLU A 167 19.17 -7.07 4.74
C GLU A 167 19.03 -5.66 4.14
N TYR A 168 17.79 -5.18 3.98
CA TYR A 168 17.49 -3.88 3.39
C TYR A 168 17.17 -2.76 4.40
N ALA A 169 17.19 -3.04 5.70
CA ALA A 169 16.83 -2.09 6.77
C ALA A 169 17.97 -1.14 7.16
N TYR A 170 18.61 -0.52 6.16
CA TYR A 170 19.72 0.41 6.41
C TYR A 170 19.24 1.72 7.08
N PRO A 171 20.01 2.28 8.03
CA PRO A 171 19.65 3.51 8.74
C PRO A 171 19.29 4.68 7.81
N GLU A 172 20.03 4.86 6.72
CA GLU A 172 19.82 5.94 5.75
C GLU A 172 18.50 5.79 5.01
N PHE A 173 18.13 4.56 4.66
CA PHE A 173 16.84 4.27 4.03
C PHE A 173 15.69 4.53 5.00
N LEU A 174 15.80 4.06 6.24
CA LEU A 174 14.78 4.28 7.27
C LEU A 174 14.61 5.77 7.56
N GLN A 175 15.71 6.52 7.62
CA GLN A 175 15.67 7.98 7.78
C GLN A 175 14.97 8.67 6.60
N MET A 176 15.27 8.26 5.36
CA MET A 176 14.60 8.77 4.16
C MET A 176 13.10 8.44 4.18
N TRP A 177 12.74 7.20 4.50
CA TRP A 177 11.34 6.75 4.59
C TRP A 177 10.58 7.54 5.65
N ASN A 178 11.09 7.59 6.87
CA ASN A 178 10.46 8.30 7.99
C ASN A 178 10.36 9.81 7.72
N GLY A 179 11.37 10.39 7.06
CA GLY A 179 11.34 11.76 6.58
C GLY A 179 10.25 12.01 5.55
N PHE A 180 10.10 11.12 4.58
CA PHE A 180 9.05 11.18 3.55
C PHE A 180 7.64 11.07 4.17
N ILE A 181 7.42 10.08 5.04
CA ILE A 181 6.15 9.88 5.75
C ILE A 181 5.77 11.12 6.55
N LYS A 182 6.71 11.66 7.33
CA LYS A 182 6.50 12.87 8.14
C LYS A 182 6.25 14.12 7.30
N GLN A 183 7.01 14.32 6.23
CA GLN A 183 6.92 15.51 5.37
C GLN A 183 5.55 15.63 4.70
N TYR A 184 4.92 14.50 4.37
CA TYR A 184 3.64 14.44 3.67
C TYR A 184 2.48 14.00 4.55
N GLU A 185 2.69 13.96 5.87
CA GLU A 185 1.67 13.61 6.86
C GLU A 185 0.95 12.28 6.52
N ILE A 186 1.72 11.31 6.04
CA ILE A 186 1.21 9.98 5.69
C ILE A 186 1.00 9.19 6.98
N GLU A 187 -0.19 8.65 7.18
CA GLU A 187 -0.49 7.79 8.33
C GLU A 187 -0.08 6.34 8.00
N GLU A 188 0.86 5.80 8.77
CA GLU A 188 1.19 4.38 8.70
C GLU A 188 0.34 3.58 9.69
N LEU A 189 -0.47 2.66 9.17
CA LEU A 189 -1.27 1.75 9.98
C LEU A 189 -0.48 0.46 10.25
N THR A 190 -0.46 0.04 11.51
CA THR A 190 0.21 -1.19 11.96
C THR A 190 -0.60 -1.82 13.09
N ASP A 191 -0.58 -3.15 13.15
CA ASP A 191 -1.18 -3.88 14.28
C ASP A 191 -0.28 -3.81 15.54
N THR A 192 0.98 -3.39 15.41
CA THR A 192 1.92 -3.34 16.55
C THR A 192 1.69 -2.14 17.48
N GLN A 193 0.91 -1.13 17.06
CA GLN A 193 0.66 0.09 17.84
C GLN A 193 -0.52 0.02 18.83
N GLU A 194 -0.97 -1.18 19.23
CA GLU A 194 -1.88 -1.33 20.37
C GLU A 194 -1.13 -1.45 21.72
N VAL A 195 -0.40 -0.40 22.14
CA VAL A 195 -0.33 0.05 23.54
C VAL A 195 0.13 1.52 23.56
N LYS A 196 -0.80 2.47 23.51
CA LYS A 196 -0.60 3.71 24.27
C LYS A 196 -1.38 3.55 25.56
N GLU A 197 -0.64 3.27 26.63
CA GLU A 197 -1.17 3.29 28.00
C GLU A 197 -1.92 4.60 28.20
N VAL A 198 -3.18 4.48 28.62
CA VAL A 198 -3.90 5.55 29.28
C VAL A 198 -3.24 5.71 30.64
N ALA A 199 -2.54 6.82 30.85
CA ALA A 199 -2.17 7.32 32.18
C ALA A 199 -2.98 8.59 32.46
#